data_AF-A0A816CV70-F1
#
_entry.id   AF-A0A816CV70-F1
#
_cell.length_a   1.000
_cell.length_b   1.000
_cell.length_c   1.000
_cell.angle_alpha   90.00
_cell.angle_beta   90.00
_cell.angle_gamma   90.00
#
_symmetry.space_group_name_H-M   'P 1'
#
loop_
_entity.id
_entity.type
_entity.pdbx_description
1 polymer ?
#
loop_
_entity_poly.entity_id
_entity_poly.type
_entity_poly.pdbx_seq_one_letter_code
_entity_poly.pdbx_strand_id
1 'polypeptide(L)'
;VTAALEASKNASVIIRVNVTHAEGIGNVCADTPTGDSTKTIVVGAHSDGVLDGSGINDNGSGTIGTLVLALALGRLLGTSSSSSSSSYSPYPYRVRFCWWGAEELGLLGSIYHVEKAALSGNLQDYLVYFNYDMLASANFNFGILDSFVVPPGTPSEALPGTTRITALFQQWFDEEKLLWTRSGIGGGSDFVPFLVQGIAAGGVNTGANGIKTSIERDDYTKVLGIGNAGLANVAYDSCYHQQCDRITNVNPFAYEKVVQAAAYAIEYMGQLNDLEQWLYPQGRVKNTNQQQRQFPIYNDPDLF
;
A
#
# COMPACT_ATOMS: atom_id res chain seq x y z
N VAL A 1 4.04 38.72 33.77
CA VAL A 1 4.95 38.04 32.83
C VAL A 1 5.76 37.05 33.64
N THR A 2 5.58 35.77 33.38
CA THR A 2 5.88 34.65 34.29
C THR A 2 7.36 34.27 34.27
N ALA A 3 7.87 33.73 35.39
CA ALA A 3 9.27 33.34 35.59
C ALA A 3 9.89 32.47 34.46
N ALA A 4 9.08 31.72 33.72
CA ALA A 4 9.51 30.98 32.54
C ALA A 4 10.04 31.88 31.39
N LEU A 5 9.44 33.06 31.21
CA LEU A 5 9.86 34.05 30.21
C LEU A 5 11.15 34.79 30.63
N GLU A 6 11.38 34.91 31.94
CA GLU A 6 12.63 35.44 32.50
C GLU A 6 13.78 34.42 32.34
N ALA A 7 13.49 33.14 32.55
CA ALA A 7 14.45 32.05 32.43
C ALA A 7 14.87 31.77 30.96
N SER A 8 13.98 32.01 29.99
CA SER A 8 14.29 31.80 28.57
C SER A 8 15.20 32.88 27.97
N LYS A 9 15.34 34.05 28.61
CA LYS A 9 16.17 35.17 28.10
C LYS A 9 17.65 34.83 27.93
N ASN A 10 18.16 33.81 28.64
CA ASN A 10 19.53 33.31 28.55
C ASN A 10 19.63 31.90 27.94
N ALA A 11 18.51 31.33 27.48
CA ALA A 11 18.52 30.03 26.83
C ALA A 11 19.01 30.20 25.39
N SER A 12 20.08 29.49 25.04
CA SER A 12 20.53 29.36 23.65
C SER A 12 20.32 27.92 23.20
N VAL A 13 19.68 27.75 22.05
CA VAL A 13 19.52 26.45 21.38
C VAL A 13 20.38 26.52 20.12
N ILE A 14 21.33 25.61 20.01
CA ILE A 14 22.14 25.46 18.80
C ILE A 14 21.53 24.30 18.01
N ILE A 15 20.86 24.62 16.91
CA ILE A 15 20.38 23.63 15.94
C ILE A 15 21.48 23.44 14.91
N ARG A 16 22.00 22.21 14.78
CA ARG A 16 22.92 21.83 13.70
C ARG A 16 22.17 20.93 12.75
N VAL A 17 22.00 21.39 11.51
CA VAL A 17 21.39 20.62 10.43
C VAL A 17 22.49 20.19 9.47
N ASN A 18 22.64 18.88 9.27
CA ASN A 18 23.44 18.33 8.19
C ASN A 18 22.47 17.82 7.12
N VAL A 19 22.59 18.32 5.90
CA VAL A 19 21.76 17.87 4.77
C VAL A 19 22.60 16.96 3.88
N THR A 20 22.11 15.75 3.66
CA THR A 20 22.65 14.82 2.66
C THR A 20 21.74 14.79 1.44
N HIS A 21 22.31 14.91 0.25
CA HIS A 21 21.58 14.85 -1.02
C HIS A 21 21.67 13.43 -1.59
N ALA A 22 20.55 12.84 -1.97
CA ALA A 22 20.51 11.58 -2.71
C ALA A 22 20.37 11.87 -4.21
N GLU A 23 21.25 11.30 -5.03
CA GLU A 23 21.12 11.31 -6.50
C GLU A 23 20.69 9.91 -6.98
N GLY A 24 19.82 9.85 -8.00
CA GLY A 24 19.50 8.59 -8.68
C GLY A 24 18.34 7.78 -8.09
N ILE A 25 17.28 8.43 -7.60
CA ILE A 25 16.02 7.76 -7.22
C ILE A 25 15.30 7.30 -8.50
N GLY A 26 14.87 6.04 -8.55
CA GLY A 26 14.16 5.49 -9.69
C GLY A 26 13.08 4.50 -9.27
N ASN A 27 11.95 4.54 -9.97
CA ASN A 27 10.94 3.50 -9.87
C ASN A 27 11.32 2.32 -10.76
N VAL A 28 11.02 1.11 -10.32
CA VAL A 28 11.15 -0.11 -11.13
C VAL A 28 9.75 -0.65 -11.38
N CYS A 29 9.40 -0.99 -12.62
CA CYS A 29 8.13 -1.64 -12.91
C CYS A 29 8.32 -2.85 -13.82
N ALA A 30 7.47 -3.86 -13.64
CA ALA A 30 7.41 -5.07 -14.44
C ALA A 30 5.96 -5.41 -14.79
N ASP A 31 5.73 -5.73 -16.07
CA ASP A 31 4.42 -6.11 -16.58
C ASP A 31 4.31 -7.63 -16.73
N THR A 32 3.12 -8.18 -16.53
CA THR A 32 2.83 -9.57 -16.89
C THR A 32 3.01 -9.81 -18.39
N PRO A 33 3.37 -11.05 -18.82
CA PRO A 33 3.61 -11.35 -20.23
C PRO A 33 2.32 -11.34 -21.09
N THR A 34 1.15 -11.37 -20.45
CA THR A 34 -0.18 -11.37 -21.09
C THR A 34 -1.07 -10.29 -20.51
N GLY A 35 -2.21 -10.06 -21.16
CA GLY A 35 -3.22 -9.06 -20.77
C GLY A 35 -3.18 -7.81 -21.65
N ASP A 36 -4.32 -7.13 -21.75
CA ASP A 36 -4.45 -5.89 -22.53
C ASP A 36 -3.73 -4.74 -21.82
N SER A 37 -2.74 -4.14 -22.48
CA SER A 37 -1.98 -3.01 -21.91
C SER A 37 -2.83 -1.75 -21.73
N THR A 38 -3.97 -1.63 -22.41
CA THR A 38 -4.92 -0.53 -22.24
C THR A 38 -5.87 -0.73 -21.04
N LYS A 39 -5.72 -1.86 -20.32
CA LYS A 39 -6.48 -2.20 -19.12
C LYS A 39 -5.56 -2.84 -18.09
N THR A 40 -5.01 -2.01 -17.22
CA THR A 40 -3.92 -2.37 -16.30
C THR A 40 -4.38 -2.35 -14.85
N ILE A 41 -4.17 -3.46 -14.14
CA ILE A 41 -4.16 -3.53 -12.68
C ILE A 41 -2.75 -3.13 -12.24
N VAL A 42 -2.60 -2.05 -11.50
CA VAL A 42 -1.30 -1.63 -10.96
C VAL A 42 -1.18 -2.14 -9.53
N VAL A 43 -0.04 -2.73 -9.19
CA VAL A 43 0.30 -3.25 -7.86
C VAL A 43 1.59 -2.59 -7.44
N GLY A 44 1.64 -1.98 -6.25
CA GLY A 44 2.79 -1.23 -5.80
C GLY A 44 3.17 -1.44 -4.34
N ALA A 45 4.45 -1.22 -4.07
CA ALA A 45 5.07 -1.07 -2.76
C ALA A 45 6.27 -0.13 -2.93
N HIS A 46 6.56 0.75 -1.97
CA HIS A 46 7.82 1.48 -2.03
C HIS A 46 9.00 0.61 -1.61
N SER A 47 10.17 1.00 -2.08
CA SER A 47 11.42 0.22 -2.00
C SER A 47 12.56 0.96 -1.33
N ASP A 48 12.38 2.24 -1.05
CA ASP A 48 13.19 2.98 -0.08
C ASP A 48 12.72 2.69 1.35
N GLY A 49 13.54 3.11 2.31
CA GLY A 49 13.19 3.22 3.72
C GLY A 49 13.94 4.42 4.31
N VAL A 50 13.65 4.75 5.56
CA VAL A 50 14.31 5.88 6.25
C VAL A 50 15.80 5.66 6.50
N LEU A 51 16.54 6.77 6.65
CA LEU A 51 17.99 6.75 6.92
C LEU A 51 18.36 6.03 8.22
N ASP A 52 17.47 6.06 9.20
CA ASP A 52 17.73 5.54 10.54
C ASP A 52 17.56 4.02 10.63
N GLY A 53 17.07 3.32 9.60
CA GLY A 53 16.69 1.91 9.67
C GLY A 53 17.13 1.08 8.46
N SER A 54 16.95 -0.25 8.56
CA SER A 54 17.10 -1.14 7.40
C SER A 54 15.80 -1.30 6.60
N GLY A 55 14.68 -0.75 7.09
CA GLY A 55 13.40 -0.74 6.41
C GLY A 55 12.88 -2.13 6.05
N ILE A 56 12.97 -3.08 6.98
CA ILE A 56 12.62 -4.48 6.69
C ILE A 56 11.11 -4.69 6.72
N ASN A 57 10.41 -4.21 7.75
CA ASN A 57 8.96 -4.16 7.69
C ASN A 57 8.53 -3.00 6.79
N ASP A 58 9.16 -1.84 6.93
CA ASP A 58 8.82 -0.60 6.23
C ASP A 58 9.92 -0.18 5.22
N ASN A 59 9.85 -0.56 3.95
CA ASN A 59 8.81 -1.42 3.34
C ASN A 59 9.39 -2.58 2.55
N GLY A 60 10.47 -3.16 3.07
CA GLY A 60 11.03 -4.42 2.57
C GLY A 60 9.98 -5.54 2.52
N SER A 61 9.04 -5.57 3.46
CA SER A 61 7.95 -6.54 3.50
C SER A 61 6.99 -6.39 2.33
N GLY A 62 6.50 -5.19 2.01
CA GLY A 62 5.67 -4.92 0.83
C GLY A 62 6.43 -5.14 -0.48
N THR A 63 7.68 -4.69 -0.54
CA THR A 63 8.56 -4.88 -1.71
C THR A 63 8.76 -6.36 -2.03
N ILE A 64 9.09 -7.19 -1.05
CA ILE A 64 9.28 -8.64 -1.27
C ILE A 64 7.94 -9.36 -1.46
N GLY A 65 6.89 -8.97 -0.75
CA GLY A 65 5.55 -9.52 -0.95
C GLY A 65 5.08 -9.36 -2.39
N THR A 66 5.17 -8.14 -2.92
CA THR A 66 4.81 -7.85 -4.32
C THR A 66 5.72 -8.53 -5.34
N LEU A 67 7.02 -8.68 -5.07
CA LEU A 67 7.93 -9.45 -5.92
C LEU A 67 7.56 -10.94 -5.96
N VAL A 68 7.21 -11.54 -4.83
CA VAL A 68 6.77 -12.94 -4.77
C VAL A 68 5.49 -13.12 -5.58
N LEU A 69 4.53 -12.20 -5.46
CA LEU A 69 3.30 -12.20 -6.26
C LEU A 69 3.58 -12.08 -7.76
N ALA A 70 4.47 -11.16 -8.16
CA ALA A 70 4.89 -10.98 -9.55
C ALA A 70 5.49 -12.27 -10.14
N LEU A 71 6.38 -12.92 -9.39
CA LEU A 71 7.00 -14.19 -9.80
C LEU A 71 6.00 -15.34 -9.85
N ALA A 72 5.08 -15.42 -8.89
CA ALA A 72 4.03 -16.45 -8.88
C ALA A 72 3.09 -16.28 -10.08
N LEU A 73 2.61 -15.06 -10.31
CA LEU A 73 1.72 -14.75 -11.42
C LEU A 73 2.43 -14.91 -12.77
N GLY A 74 3.69 -14.51 -12.88
CA GLY A 74 4.50 -14.72 -14.08
C GLY A 74 4.65 -16.20 -14.45
N ARG A 75 4.81 -17.10 -13.46
CA ARG A 75 4.81 -18.55 -13.70
C ARG A 75 3.43 -19.06 -14.12
N LEU A 76 2.38 -18.61 -13.43
CA LEU A 76 1.00 -19.01 -13.71
C LEU A 76 0.58 -18.64 -15.14
N LEU A 77 0.86 -17.41 -15.57
CA LEU A 77 0.49 -16.90 -16.89
C LEU A 77 1.48 -17.29 -17.99
N GLY A 78 2.77 -17.37 -17.69
CA GLY A 78 3.83 -17.70 -18.66
C GLY A 78 3.83 -19.17 -19.08
N THR A 79 3.38 -20.08 -18.21
CA THR A 79 3.24 -21.52 -18.56
C THR A 79 2.03 -21.79 -19.46
N SER A 80 1.06 -20.88 -19.52
CA SER A 80 -0.11 -20.99 -20.43
C SER A 80 0.25 -20.81 -21.92
N SER A 81 1.46 -20.34 -22.25
CA SER A 81 1.92 -20.15 -23.64
C SER A 81 2.68 -21.34 -24.23
N SER A 82 2.98 -22.40 -23.46
CA SER A 82 3.81 -23.53 -23.90
C SER A 82 3.20 -24.89 -23.53
N SER A 83 2.36 -25.43 -24.41
CA SER A 83 2.18 -26.87 -24.71
C SER A 83 1.99 -27.91 -23.59
N SER A 84 1.75 -27.56 -22.31
CA SER A 84 1.58 -28.57 -21.25
C SER A 84 0.74 -28.08 -20.07
N SER A 85 -0.51 -28.56 -20.01
CA SER A 85 -1.27 -28.86 -18.78
C SER A 85 -1.78 -27.74 -17.87
N SER A 86 -1.41 -26.48 -18.04
CA SER A 86 -2.01 -25.37 -17.26
C SER A 86 -3.40 -25.04 -17.81
N SER A 87 -4.47 -25.31 -17.05
CA SER A 87 -5.86 -24.96 -17.42
C SER A 87 -6.22 -23.49 -17.13
N TYR A 88 -5.22 -22.66 -16.83
CA TYR A 88 -5.45 -21.32 -16.30
C TYR A 88 -5.47 -20.29 -17.43
N SER A 89 -6.65 -19.69 -17.66
CA SER A 89 -6.86 -18.70 -18.71
C SER A 89 -6.01 -17.45 -18.44
N PRO A 90 -5.32 -16.89 -19.45
CA PRO A 90 -4.71 -15.57 -19.31
C PRO A 90 -5.74 -14.54 -18.85
N TYR A 91 -5.29 -13.59 -18.02
CA TYR A 91 -6.12 -12.46 -17.65
C TYR A 91 -6.39 -11.57 -18.88
N PRO A 92 -7.60 -11.01 -19.01
CA PRO A 92 -7.89 -9.98 -20.01
C PRO A 92 -7.17 -8.65 -19.69
N TYR A 93 -6.71 -8.47 -18.45
CA TYR A 93 -6.03 -7.27 -17.97
C TYR A 93 -4.54 -7.51 -17.80
N ARG A 94 -3.72 -6.52 -18.14
CA ARG A 94 -2.30 -6.52 -17.75
C ARG A 94 -2.19 -6.29 -16.24
N VAL A 95 -1.31 -7.02 -15.56
CA VAL A 95 -0.91 -6.68 -14.19
C VAL A 95 0.48 -6.06 -14.23
N ARG A 96 0.61 -4.85 -13.69
CA ARG A 96 1.86 -4.09 -13.60
C ARG A 96 2.28 -4.01 -12.14
N PHE A 97 3.41 -4.61 -11.80
CA PHE A 97 4.06 -4.44 -10.50
C PHE A 97 5.02 -3.28 -10.56
N CYS A 98 5.02 -2.41 -9.55
CA CYS A 98 5.93 -1.29 -9.45
C CYS A 98 6.49 -1.15 -8.05
N TRP A 99 7.78 -0.80 -7.98
CA TRP A 99 8.49 -0.48 -6.77
C TRP A 99 8.85 1.00 -6.79
N TRP A 100 8.23 1.75 -5.89
CA TRP A 100 8.36 3.20 -5.82
C TRP A 100 9.63 3.57 -5.07
N GLY A 101 10.33 4.60 -5.52
CA GLY A 101 11.44 5.18 -4.79
C GLY A 101 11.05 6.52 -4.17
N ALA A 102 11.66 6.85 -3.03
CA ALA A 102 11.46 8.11 -2.31
C ALA A 102 10.00 8.33 -1.89
N GLU A 103 9.34 7.28 -1.41
CA GLU A 103 8.06 7.40 -0.72
C GLU A 103 8.26 8.16 0.60
N GLU A 104 9.34 7.85 1.33
CA GLU A 104 9.68 8.43 2.63
C GLU A 104 10.09 9.90 2.56
N LEU A 105 10.24 10.42 1.32
CA LEU A 105 10.49 11.84 1.05
C LEU A 105 9.22 12.57 0.59
N GLY A 106 8.05 11.95 0.73
CA GLY A 106 6.75 12.49 0.35
C GLY A 106 6.23 11.95 -0.98
N LEU A 107 6.16 10.63 -1.14
CA LEU A 107 5.50 9.93 -2.26
C LEU A 107 6.10 10.25 -3.64
N LEU A 108 7.37 10.67 -3.71
CA LEU A 108 7.93 11.27 -4.92
C LEU A 108 7.91 10.32 -6.11
N GLY A 109 8.19 9.04 -5.87
CA GLY A 109 8.19 7.99 -6.90
C GLY A 109 6.80 7.77 -7.51
N SER A 110 5.79 7.51 -6.70
CA SER A 110 4.43 7.26 -7.17
C SER A 110 3.78 8.51 -7.78
N ILE A 111 4.03 9.70 -7.21
CA ILE A 111 3.64 10.98 -7.81
C ILE A 111 4.25 11.11 -9.21
N TYR A 112 5.56 10.95 -9.34
CA TYR A 112 6.24 11.02 -10.63
C TYR A 112 5.66 10.03 -11.64
N HIS A 113 5.39 8.79 -11.21
CA HIS A 113 4.81 7.77 -12.08
C HIS A 113 3.43 8.18 -12.62
N VAL A 114 2.53 8.61 -11.74
CA VAL A 114 1.17 9.03 -12.09
C VAL A 114 1.19 10.27 -12.97
N GLU A 115 2.03 11.26 -12.67
CA GLU A 115 2.18 12.46 -13.50
C GLU A 115 2.68 12.14 -14.90
N LYS A 116 3.68 11.26 -15.02
CA LYS A 116 4.19 10.84 -16.33
C LYS A 116 3.14 10.08 -17.12
N ALA A 117 2.40 9.18 -16.48
CA ALA A 117 1.29 8.48 -17.13
C ALA A 117 0.20 9.45 -17.60
N ALA A 118 -0.11 10.50 -16.81
CA ALA A 118 -1.08 11.54 -17.17
C ALA A 118 -0.61 12.34 -18.39
N LEU A 119 0.64 12.81 -18.39
CA LEU A 119 1.21 13.61 -19.47
C LEU A 119 1.28 12.82 -20.79
N SER A 120 1.56 11.53 -20.73
CA SER A 120 1.59 10.63 -21.89
C SER A 120 0.21 10.14 -22.34
N GLY A 121 -0.86 10.42 -21.59
CA GLY A 121 -2.22 9.96 -21.88
C GLY A 121 -2.52 8.50 -21.45
N ASN A 122 -1.54 7.80 -20.90
CA ASN A 122 -1.64 6.38 -20.51
C ASN A 122 -2.34 6.18 -19.16
N LEU A 123 -2.57 7.24 -18.37
CA LEU A 123 -3.22 7.13 -17.07
C LEU A 123 -4.62 6.50 -17.16
N GLN A 124 -5.28 6.66 -18.31
CA GLN A 124 -6.58 6.06 -18.58
C GLN A 124 -6.57 4.54 -18.66
N ASP A 125 -5.39 3.95 -18.89
CA ASP A 125 -5.22 2.50 -18.95
C ASP A 125 -5.23 1.88 -17.55
N TYR A 126 -4.98 2.65 -16.49
CA TYR A 126 -4.88 2.13 -15.12
C TYR A 126 -6.28 1.98 -14.53
N LEU A 127 -6.76 0.75 -14.34
CA LEU A 127 -8.10 0.48 -13.84
C LEU A 127 -8.18 0.60 -12.31
N VAL A 128 -7.18 0.08 -11.61
CA VAL A 128 -7.09 0.03 -10.14
C VAL A 128 -5.63 0.09 -9.71
N TYR A 129 -5.39 0.58 -8.49
CA TYR A 129 -4.11 0.48 -7.81
C TYR A 129 -4.21 -0.33 -6.51
N PHE A 130 -3.33 -1.31 -6.32
CA PHE A 130 -3.14 -1.99 -5.05
C PHE A 130 -1.87 -1.49 -4.37
N ASN A 131 -2.00 -1.09 -3.10
CA ASN A 131 -0.89 -0.63 -2.29
C ASN A 131 -0.54 -1.67 -1.22
N TYR A 132 0.74 -2.00 -1.10
CA TYR A 132 1.25 -2.94 -0.11
C TYR A 132 2.39 -2.31 0.65
N ASP A 133 2.07 -1.90 1.87
CA ASP A 133 2.93 -1.12 2.73
C ASP A 133 2.82 -1.62 4.17
N MET A 134 3.98 -1.94 4.75
CA MET A 134 4.13 -2.59 6.06
C MET A 134 3.27 -3.86 6.21
N LEU A 135 3.71 -4.94 5.57
CA LEU A 135 3.01 -6.23 5.55
C LEU A 135 3.43 -7.21 6.66
N ALA A 136 4.36 -6.85 7.55
CA ALA A 136 4.94 -7.82 8.48
C ALA A 136 5.13 -7.33 9.92
N SER A 137 4.39 -6.34 10.39
CA SER A 137 4.56 -5.74 11.73
C SER A 137 4.57 -6.79 12.86
N ALA A 138 5.54 -6.68 13.77
CA ALA A 138 5.77 -7.70 14.81
C ALA A 138 4.55 -7.94 15.71
N ASN A 139 3.83 -6.88 16.05
CA ASN A 139 2.60 -6.87 16.86
C ASN A 139 1.36 -6.60 15.99
N PHE A 140 1.36 -7.11 14.75
CA PHE A 140 0.40 -6.85 13.68
C PHE A 140 -1.07 -6.66 14.09
N ASN A 141 -1.78 -5.80 13.35
CA ASN A 141 -3.19 -6.02 13.06
C ASN A 141 -3.34 -6.56 11.62
N PHE A 142 -4.55 -6.92 11.20
CA PHE A 142 -4.88 -7.11 9.78
C PHE A 142 -5.72 -5.90 9.35
N GLY A 143 -5.07 -4.89 8.80
CA GLY A 143 -5.71 -3.66 8.33
C GLY A 143 -6.12 -3.77 6.86
N ILE A 144 -7.36 -3.42 6.55
CA ILE A 144 -7.88 -3.32 5.18
C ILE A 144 -7.99 -1.84 4.82
N LEU A 145 -7.37 -1.44 3.71
CA LEU A 145 -7.52 -0.07 3.21
C LEU A 145 -8.98 0.18 2.79
N ASP A 146 -9.63 1.14 3.43
CA ASP A 146 -11.07 1.40 3.34
C ASP A 146 -11.35 2.86 2.94
N SER A 147 -12.39 3.04 2.12
CA SER A 147 -12.83 4.33 1.55
C SER A 147 -13.49 5.28 2.56
N PHE A 148 -13.66 4.92 3.83
CA PHE A 148 -14.30 5.79 4.82
C PHE A 148 -13.52 7.11 5.07
N VAL A 149 -12.21 7.11 4.81
CA VAL A 149 -11.36 8.31 4.74
C VAL A 149 -10.51 8.21 3.48
N VAL A 150 -10.54 9.24 2.63
CA VAL A 150 -9.78 9.34 1.37
C VAL A 150 -9.08 10.70 1.28
N PRO A 151 -8.05 10.87 0.42
CA PRO A 151 -7.37 12.14 0.28
C PRO A 151 -8.33 13.25 -0.20
N PRO A 152 -8.16 14.50 0.23
CA PRO A 152 -8.92 15.62 -0.28
C PRO A 152 -8.84 15.72 -1.81
N GLY A 153 -9.98 15.98 -2.45
CA GLY A 153 -10.06 16.03 -3.91
C GLY A 153 -10.13 14.67 -4.61
N THR A 154 -10.19 13.56 -3.85
CA THR A 154 -10.50 12.23 -4.41
C THR A 154 -11.85 12.27 -5.12
N PRO A 155 -11.89 11.95 -6.42
CA PRO A 155 -13.12 11.95 -7.19
C PRO A 155 -14.06 10.84 -6.72
N SER A 156 -15.36 11.14 -6.68
CA SER A 156 -16.37 10.20 -6.20
C SER A 156 -16.43 8.90 -7.00
N GLU A 157 -16.03 8.92 -8.27
CA GLU A 157 -16.00 7.73 -9.13
C GLU A 157 -15.01 6.65 -8.65
N ALA A 158 -13.97 7.00 -7.88
CA ALA A 158 -13.03 6.01 -7.32
C ALA A 158 -13.64 5.20 -6.16
N LEU A 159 -14.61 5.77 -5.44
CA LEU A 159 -15.09 5.25 -4.16
C LEU A 159 -15.87 3.92 -4.27
N PRO A 160 -16.73 3.69 -5.29
CA PRO A 160 -17.38 2.39 -5.45
C PRO A 160 -16.38 1.25 -5.61
N GLY A 161 -15.33 1.46 -6.41
CA GLY A 161 -14.27 0.47 -6.64
C GLY A 161 -13.49 0.18 -5.37
N THR A 162 -13.02 1.22 -4.67
CA THR A 162 -12.33 1.05 -3.38
C THR A 162 -13.21 0.32 -2.36
N THR A 163 -14.48 0.70 -2.22
CA THR A 163 -15.43 0.02 -1.31
C THR A 163 -15.59 -1.47 -1.64
N ARG A 164 -15.66 -1.82 -2.93
CA ARG A 164 -15.77 -3.21 -3.37
C ARG A 164 -14.49 -4.01 -3.10
N ILE A 165 -13.31 -3.39 -3.25
CA ILE A 165 -12.03 -4.00 -2.90
C ILE A 165 -11.94 -4.24 -1.39
N THR A 166 -12.37 -3.28 -0.56
CA THR A 166 -12.46 -3.47 0.89
C THR A 166 -13.35 -4.66 1.24
N ALA A 167 -14.54 -4.77 0.63
CA ALA A 167 -15.45 -5.88 0.86
C ALA A 167 -14.84 -7.24 0.44
N LEU A 168 -14.06 -7.25 -0.65
CA LEU A 168 -13.35 -8.45 -1.11
C LEU A 168 -12.32 -8.94 -0.09
N PHE A 169 -11.55 -8.04 0.52
CA PHE A 169 -10.62 -8.40 1.60
C PHE A 169 -11.36 -8.84 2.87
N GLN A 170 -12.45 -8.15 3.25
CA GLN A 170 -13.27 -8.55 4.40
C GLN A 170 -13.75 -10.00 4.25
N GLN A 171 -14.29 -10.33 3.07
CA GLN A 171 -14.72 -11.68 2.75
C GLN A 171 -13.57 -12.68 2.89
N TRP A 172 -12.38 -12.38 2.37
CA TRP A 172 -11.23 -13.27 2.47
C TRP A 172 -10.81 -13.54 3.92
N PHE A 173 -10.69 -12.51 4.75
CA PHE A 173 -10.33 -12.68 6.16
C PHE A 173 -11.43 -13.42 6.93
N ASP A 174 -12.71 -13.15 6.65
CA ASP A 174 -13.84 -13.87 7.26
C ASP A 174 -13.83 -15.37 6.90
N GLU A 175 -13.55 -15.71 5.64
CA GLU A 175 -13.42 -17.10 5.17
C GLU A 175 -12.23 -17.83 5.83
N GLU A 176 -11.10 -17.13 6.00
CA GLU A 176 -9.93 -17.61 6.72
C GLU A 176 -10.13 -17.62 8.25
N LYS A 177 -11.28 -17.13 8.74
CA LYS A 177 -11.61 -16.98 10.17
C LYS A 177 -10.60 -16.14 10.92
N LEU A 178 -10.06 -15.12 10.25
CA LEU A 178 -9.12 -14.16 10.80
C LEU A 178 -9.84 -12.85 11.12
N LEU A 179 -9.34 -12.15 12.13
CA LEU A 179 -9.80 -10.80 12.42
C LEU A 179 -9.32 -9.84 11.33
N TRP A 180 -10.05 -8.74 11.17
CA TRP A 180 -9.63 -7.62 10.35
C TRP A 180 -10.13 -6.32 10.97
N THR A 181 -9.48 -5.23 10.60
CA THR A 181 -9.86 -3.86 10.94
C THR A 181 -9.85 -3.01 9.68
N ARG A 182 -10.54 -1.88 9.71
CA ARG A 182 -10.49 -0.89 8.62
C ARG A 182 -9.39 0.10 8.91
N SER A 183 -8.50 0.29 7.96
CA SER A 183 -7.47 1.32 7.95
C SER A 183 -7.88 2.37 6.93
N GLY A 184 -7.92 3.64 7.32
CA GLY A 184 -8.30 4.71 6.41
C GLY A 184 -7.28 4.87 5.28
N ILE A 185 -7.74 5.14 4.06
CA ILE A 185 -6.89 5.40 2.90
C ILE A 185 -6.69 6.91 2.68
N GLY A 186 -6.51 7.66 3.77
CA GLY A 186 -6.58 9.14 3.78
C GLY A 186 -5.32 9.89 3.35
N GLY A 187 -4.16 9.25 3.43
CA GLY A 187 -2.84 9.85 3.26
C GLY A 187 -1.73 8.87 3.66
N GLY A 188 -0.47 9.27 3.47
CA GLY A 188 0.68 8.56 4.04
C GLY A 188 1.11 7.27 3.35
N SER A 189 0.76 7.07 2.06
CA SER A 189 1.36 6.02 1.22
C SER A 189 1.05 6.24 -0.27
N ASP A 190 1.60 5.40 -1.14
CA ASP A 190 1.60 5.56 -2.60
C ASP A 190 0.22 5.44 -3.29
N PHE A 191 -0.86 5.11 -2.55
CA PHE A 191 -2.21 5.13 -3.11
C PHE A 191 -2.74 6.54 -3.38
N VAL A 192 -2.20 7.55 -2.69
CA VAL A 192 -2.67 8.94 -2.76
C VAL A 192 -2.68 9.46 -4.20
N PRO A 193 -1.58 9.38 -4.97
CA PRO A 193 -1.58 9.92 -6.32
C PRO A 193 -2.57 9.23 -7.26
N PHE A 194 -2.87 7.94 -7.05
CA PHE A 194 -3.87 7.22 -7.84
C PHE A 194 -5.30 7.65 -7.48
N LEU A 195 -5.63 7.71 -6.19
CA LEU A 195 -6.95 8.14 -5.71
C LEU A 195 -7.29 9.56 -6.14
N VAL A 196 -6.34 10.49 -6.00
CA VAL A 196 -6.53 11.88 -6.45
C VAL A 196 -6.81 11.94 -7.94
N GLN A 197 -6.35 10.97 -8.73
CA GLN A 197 -6.67 10.87 -10.16
C GLN A 197 -7.96 10.11 -10.49
N GLY A 198 -8.74 9.69 -9.50
CA GLY A 198 -9.99 8.97 -9.71
C GLY A 198 -9.77 7.49 -10.05
N ILE A 199 -8.58 6.95 -9.77
CA ILE A 199 -8.30 5.53 -9.85
C ILE A 199 -8.65 4.91 -8.50
N ALA A 200 -9.58 3.96 -8.49
CA ALA A 200 -9.90 3.15 -7.33
C ALA A 200 -8.60 2.51 -6.79
N ALA A 201 -8.42 2.58 -5.47
CA ALA A 201 -7.29 1.95 -4.80
C ALA A 201 -7.73 1.07 -3.64
N GLY A 202 -6.89 0.13 -3.24
CA GLY A 202 -7.10 -0.69 -2.05
C GLY A 202 -5.85 -1.48 -1.70
N GLY A 203 -5.96 -2.36 -0.69
CA GLY A 203 -4.83 -3.13 -0.20
C GLY A 203 -5.02 -3.54 1.25
N VAL A 204 -3.97 -4.11 1.81
CA VAL A 204 -3.91 -4.53 3.21
C VAL A 204 -2.57 -4.13 3.82
N ASN A 205 -2.55 -3.97 5.14
CA ASN A 205 -1.35 -3.70 5.92
C ASN A 205 -1.41 -4.43 7.26
N THR A 206 -0.32 -4.33 8.01
CA THR A 206 -0.21 -4.91 9.36
C THR A 206 -0.04 -3.88 10.47
N GLY A 207 -0.26 -2.60 10.15
CA GLY A 207 -0.23 -1.48 11.09
C GLY A 207 1.18 -0.97 11.40
N ALA A 208 1.29 0.31 11.76
CA ALA A 208 2.56 0.99 12.02
C ALA A 208 2.69 1.40 13.49
N ASN A 209 2.75 2.70 13.76
CA ASN A 209 2.81 3.32 15.09
C ASN A 209 1.50 3.18 15.92
N GLY A 210 0.39 2.75 15.31
CA GLY A 210 -0.89 2.56 15.98
C GLY A 210 -0.81 1.58 17.16
N ILE A 211 -1.48 1.89 18.27
CA ILE A 211 -1.40 1.09 19.50
C ILE A 211 -2.45 -0.02 19.52
N LYS A 212 -2.01 -1.27 19.63
CA LYS A 212 -2.89 -2.43 19.84
C LYS A 212 -3.62 -2.31 21.18
N THR A 213 -4.94 -2.29 21.16
CA THR A 213 -5.72 -2.16 22.41
C THR A 213 -5.79 -3.49 23.17
N SER A 214 -6.12 -3.43 24.47
CA SER A 214 -6.37 -4.65 25.26
C SER A 214 -7.52 -5.49 24.69
N ILE A 215 -8.57 -4.83 24.17
CA ILE A 215 -9.72 -5.50 23.54
C ILE A 215 -9.27 -6.24 22.29
N GLU A 216 -8.52 -5.56 21.42
CA GLU A 216 -8.00 -6.15 20.20
C GLU A 216 -7.09 -7.36 20.48
N ARG A 217 -6.16 -7.23 21.44
CA ARG A 217 -5.32 -8.35 21.90
C ARG A 217 -6.17 -9.52 22.41
N ASP A 218 -7.21 -9.25 23.20
CA ASP A 218 -8.09 -10.30 23.72
C ASP A 218 -8.85 -11.01 22.59
N ASP A 219 -9.27 -10.28 21.56
CA ASP A 219 -9.93 -10.85 20.39
C ASP A 219 -8.95 -11.72 19.57
N TYR A 220 -7.73 -11.25 19.32
CA TYR A 220 -6.71 -12.10 18.69
C TYR A 220 -6.38 -13.35 19.52
N THR A 221 -6.44 -13.26 20.86
CA THR A 221 -6.23 -14.43 21.72
C THR A 221 -7.31 -15.48 21.51
N LYS A 222 -8.57 -15.08 21.29
CA LYS A 222 -9.68 -15.99 21.00
C LYS A 222 -9.52 -16.68 19.64
N VAL A 223 -8.98 -15.97 18.65
CA VAL A 223 -8.86 -16.46 17.27
C VAL A 223 -7.57 -17.25 17.03
N LEU A 224 -6.43 -16.77 17.52
CA LEU A 224 -5.10 -17.34 17.26
C LEU A 224 -4.52 -18.15 18.43
N GLY A 225 -5.17 -18.11 19.59
CA GLY A 225 -4.71 -18.76 20.81
C GLY A 225 -3.72 -17.92 21.63
N ILE A 226 -3.49 -18.39 22.86
CA ILE A 226 -2.60 -17.73 23.83
C ILE A 226 -1.18 -17.68 23.27
N GLY A 227 -0.56 -16.50 23.33
CA GLY A 227 0.81 -16.27 22.87
C GLY A 227 0.94 -15.74 21.44
N ASN A 228 -0.12 -15.82 20.62
CA ASN A 228 -0.11 -15.39 19.22
C ASN A 228 -0.80 -14.04 19.00
N ALA A 229 -1.36 -13.44 20.04
CA ALA A 229 -2.17 -12.22 19.96
C ALA A 229 -1.38 -10.91 19.99
N GLY A 230 -0.06 -11.01 20.18
CA GLY A 230 0.78 -9.86 20.42
C GLY A 230 0.55 -9.23 21.81
N LEU A 231 0.96 -7.97 21.94
CA LEU A 231 0.98 -7.22 23.19
C LEU A 231 -0.02 -6.05 23.15
N ALA A 232 -0.84 -5.94 24.19
CA ALA A 232 -1.72 -4.79 24.39
C ALA A 232 -0.91 -3.56 24.85
N ASN A 233 -1.39 -2.38 24.47
CA ASN A 233 -0.78 -1.08 24.76
C ASN A 233 0.64 -0.91 24.19
N VAL A 234 0.94 -1.64 23.12
CA VAL A 234 2.20 -1.56 22.36
C VAL A 234 1.84 -1.28 20.90
N ALA A 235 2.69 -0.52 20.20
CA ALA A 235 2.51 -0.24 18.77
C ALA A 235 2.45 -1.55 17.95
N TYR A 236 1.76 -1.54 16.82
CA TYR A 236 1.75 -2.66 15.88
C TYR A 236 3.18 -2.93 15.36
N ASP A 237 3.92 -1.87 15.08
CA ASP A 237 5.35 -1.87 14.86
C ASP A 237 6.04 -0.89 15.82
N SER A 238 6.75 -1.42 16.81
CA SER A 238 7.51 -0.59 17.77
C SER A 238 8.84 -0.06 17.21
N CYS A 239 9.23 -0.55 16.04
CA CYS A 239 10.44 -0.16 15.33
C CYS A 239 10.14 0.62 14.04
N TYR A 240 8.90 1.05 13.81
CA TYR A 240 8.55 1.98 12.73
C TYR A 240 9.53 3.16 12.70
N HIS A 241 10.14 3.40 11.55
CA HIS A 241 11.18 4.40 11.30
C HIS A 241 12.38 4.39 12.26
N GLN A 242 12.75 3.21 12.79
CA GLN A 242 13.85 3.08 13.76
C GLN A 242 14.92 2.06 13.34
N GLN A 243 16.10 2.17 13.94
CA GLN A 243 17.24 1.26 13.74
C GLN A 243 16.93 -0.22 13.99
N CYS A 244 15.88 -0.50 14.77
CA CYS A 244 15.47 -1.86 15.10
C CYS A 244 14.52 -2.47 14.05
N ASP A 245 14.12 -1.73 13.01
CA ASP A 245 13.39 -2.31 11.88
C ASP A 245 14.34 -3.18 11.05
N ARG A 246 14.38 -4.45 11.44
CA ARG A 246 15.28 -5.50 10.96
C ARG A 246 14.47 -6.78 10.76
N ILE A 247 15.09 -7.81 10.21
CA ILE A 247 14.46 -9.13 10.04
C ILE A 247 14.00 -9.79 11.36
N THR A 248 14.42 -9.27 12.51
CA THR A 248 13.94 -9.70 13.83
C THR A 248 12.66 -9.00 14.28
N ASN A 249 12.20 -7.97 13.54
CA ASN A 249 11.01 -7.16 13.80
C ASN A 249 9.83 -7.53 12.89
N VAL A 250 9.78 -8.77 12.39
CA VAL A 250 8.71 -9.21 11.51
C VAL A 250 7.90 -10.35 12.10
N ASN A 251 6.60 -10.39 11.79
CA ASN A 251 5.71 -11.51 12.09
C ASN A 251 5.46 -12.33 10.81
N PRO A 252 6.08 -13.53 10.66
CA PRO A 252 5.93 -14.33 9.44
C PRO A 252 4.50 -14.82 9.17
N PHE A 253 3.72 -15.09 10.23
CA PHE A 253 2.34 -15.52 10.08
C PHE A 253 1.48 -14.38 9.50
N ALA A 254 1.62 -13.17 10.05
CA ALA A 254 0.90 -12.02 9.54
C ALA A 254 1.26 -11.73 8.08
N TYR A 255 2.57 -11.72 7.77
CA TYR A 255 3.10 -11.55 6.43
C TYR A 255 2.53 -12.57 5.43
N GLU A 256 2.57 -13.86 5.77
CA GLU A 256 2.00 -14.90 4.91
C GLU A 256 0.52 -14.65 4.62
N LYS A 257 -0.27 -14.31 5.64
CA LYS A 257 -1.72 -14.09 5.49
C LYS A 257 -2.03 -12.87 4.64
N VAL A 258 -1.39 -11.73 4.85
CA VAL A 258 -1.67 -10.54 4.02
C VAL A 258 -1.17 -10.72 2.57
N VAL A 259 -0.08 -11.46 2.34
CA VAL A 259 0.37 -11.80 0.98
C VAL A 259 -0.60 -12.78 0.30
N GLN A 260 -1.18 -13.74 1.02
CA GLN A 260 -2.25 -14.60 0.49
C GLN A 260 -3.52 -13.79 0.15
N ALA A 261 -3.92 -12.86 1.01
CA ALA A 261 -5.04 -11.96 0.75
C ALA A 261 -4.79 -11.11 -0.51
N ALA A 262 -3.58 -10.58 -0.66
CA ALA A 262 -3.14 -9.83 -1.83
C ALA A 262 -3.22 -10.67 -3.12
N ALA A 263 -2.72 -11.91 -3.08
CA ALA A 263 -2.82 -12.85 -4.18
C ALA A 263 -4.28 -13.09 -4.60
N TYR A 264 -5.15 -13.36 -3.61
CA TYR A 264 -6.58 -13.58 -3.83
C TYR A 264 -7.25 -12.39 -4.52
N ALA A 265 -7.00 -11.16 -4.06
CA ALA A 265 -7.61 -9.97 -4.64
C ALA A 265 -7.17 -9.72 -6.09
N ILE A 266 -5.87 -9.86 -6.36
CA ILE A 266 -5.30 -9.72 -7.72
C ILE A 266 -5.88 -10.80 -8.63
N GLU A 267 -5.97 -12.04 -8.15
CA GLU A 267 -6.51 -13.15 -8.92
C GLU A 267 -7.99 -12.97 -9.24
N TYR A 268 -8.80 -12.65 -8.23
CA TYR A 268 -10.23 -12.42 -8.38
C TYR A 268 -10.50 -11.34 -9.44
N MET A 269 -9.83 -10.20 -9.35
CA MET A 269 -10.01 -9.09 -10.29
C MET A 269 -9.43 -9.40 -11.67
N GLY A 270 -8.33 -10.14 -11.73
CA GLY A 270 -7.72 -10.64 -12.96
C GLY A 270 -8.65 -11.57 -13.75
N GLN A 271 -9.61 -12.24 -13.10
CA GLN A 271 -10.55 -13.16 -13.74
C GLN A 271 -11.91 -12.53 -14.07
N LEU A 272 -12.20 -11.30 -13.65
CA LEU A 272 -13.47 -10.65 -13.97
C LEU A 272 -13.61 -10.42 -15.48
N ASN A 273 -14.82 -10.60 -16.00
CA ASN A 273 -15.11 -10.32 -17.42
C ASN A 273 -15.06 -8.82 -17.73
N ASP A 274 -15.56 -8.00 -16.81
CA ASP A 274 -15.59 -6.53 -16.94
C ASP A 274 -15.23 -5.85 -15.62
N LEU A 275 -13.92 -5.74 -15.39
CA LEU A 275 -13.34 -5.10 -14.23
C LEU A 275 -13.61 -3.60 -14.18
N GLU A 276 -13.63 -2.90 -15.33
CA GLU A 276 -13.89 -1.46 -15.35
C GLU A 276 -15.33 -1.18 -14.90
N GLN A 277 -16.32 -1.93 -15.42
CA GLN A 277 -17.71 -1.82 -14.96
C GLN A 277 -17.88 -2.24 -13.50
N TRP A 278 -17.10 -3.22 -13.03
CA TRP A 278 -17.12 -3.63 -11.63
C TRP A 278 -16.54 -2.56 -10.70
N LEU A 279 -15.48 -1.86 -11.09
CA LEU A 279 -14.88 -0.79 -10.29
C LEU A 279 -15.71 0.50 -10.36
N TYR A 280 -16.24 0.83 -11.53
CA TYR A 280 -16.87 2.10 -11.84
C TYR A 280 -18.30 1.89 -12.36
N PRO A 281 -19.25 1.44 -11.52
CA PRO A 281 -20.59 1.07 -11.99
C PRO A 281 -21.40 2.24 -12.56
N GLN A 282 -21.04 3.49 -12.22
CA GLN A 282 -21.61 4.72 -12.79
C GLN A 282 -20.77 5.29 -13.95
N GLY A 283 -19.77 4.55 -14.43
CA GLY A 283 -18.78 5.00 -15.41
C GLY A 283 -17.59 5.72 -14.78
N ARG A 284 -16.48 5.71 -15.50
CA ARG A 284 -15.23 6.38 -15.11
C ARG A 284 -15.00 7.61 -15.97
N VAL A 285 -14.70 8.75 -15.34
CA VAL A 285 -14.35 9.97 -16.07
C VAL A 285 -12.90 9.84 -16.57
N LYS A 286 -12.74 9.64 -17.87
CA LYS A 286 -11.42 9.60 -18.49
C LYS A 286 -10.92 11.03 -18.74
N ASN A 287 -10.23 11.61 -17.77
CA ASN A 287 -9.56 12.91 -17.92
C ASN A 287 -8.50 12.87 -19.04
N THR A 288 -8.89 13.29 -20.25
CA THR A 288 -8.00 13.45 -21.42
C THR A 288 -7.25 14.78 -21.40
N ASN A 289 -7.67 15.72 -20.56
CA ASN A 289 -6.99 16.99 -20.36
C ASN A 289 -5.88 16.81 -19.31
N GLN A 290 -4.66 17.14 -19.69
CA GLN A 290 -3.41 17.08 -18.90
C GLN A 290 -3.39 17.94 -17.62
N GLN A 291 -4.55 18.35 -17.09
CA GLN A 291 -4.62 19.10 -15.84
C GLN A 291 -4.26 18.17 -14.68
N GLN A 292 -3.00 18.25 -14.27
CA GLN A 292 -2.52 17.71 -13.01
C GLN A 292 -3.43 18.25 -11.91
N ARG A 293 -4.23 17.36 -11.29
CA ARG A 293 -4.74 17.65 -9.95
C ARG A 293 -3.51 17.77 -9.06
N GLN A 294 -3.31 18.96 -8.48
CA GLN A 294 -2.19 19.19 -7.58
C GLN A 294 -2.27 18.16 -6.45
N PHE A 295 -1.20 17.40 -6.25
CA PHE A 295 -1.07 16.58 -5.06
C PHE A 295 -0.95 17.54 -3.88
N PRO A 296 -1.80 17.41 -2.85
CA PRO A 296 -1.55 18.12 -1.62
C PRO A 296 -0.15 17.74 -1.17
N ILE A 297 0.71 18.73 -0.89
CA ILE A 297 1.95 18.45 -0.16
C ILE A 297 1.48 17.96 1.22
N TYR A 298 1.46 16.64 1.40
CA TYR A 298 1.17 16.04 2.69
C TYR A 298 2.40 16.31 3.57
N ASN A 299 2.32 17.39 4.35
CA ASN A 299 3.09 17.47 5.58
C ASN A 299 2.40 16.54 6.58
N ASP A 300 2.51 15.24 6.36
CA ASP A 300 2.15 14.28 7.39
C ASP A 300 3.28 14.29 8.43
N PRO A 301 3.03 14.73 9.67
CA PRO A 301 4.04 14.65 10.72
C PRO A 301 4.42 13.20 11.07
N ASP A 302 3.67 12.20 10.60
CA ASP A 302 4.03 10.78 10.76
C ASP A 302 4.92 10.26 9.60
N LEU A 303 5.12 11.02 8.51
CA LEU A 303 6.09 10.73 7.43
C LEU A 303 7.50 11.29 7.72
N PHE A 304 7.71 12.04 8.81
CA PHE A 304 8.97 12.74 9.13
C PHE A 304 9.38 12.68 10.60
#